data_AF-A0A7K1KQJ1-F1
#
_entry.id   AF-A0A7K1KQJ1-F1
#
_cell.length_a   1.000
_cell.length_b   1.000
_cell.length_c   1.000
_cell.angle_alpha   90.00
_cell.angle_beta   90.00
_cell.angle_gamma   90.00
#
_symmetry.space_group_name_H-M   'P 1'
#
loop_
_entity.id
_entity.type
_entity.pdbx_description
1 polymer ?
#
loop_
_entity_poly.entity_id
_entity_poly.type
_entity_poly.pdbx_seq_one_letter_code
_entity_poly.pdbx_strand_id
1 'polypeptide(L)'
;MADILSLPGDVCRHHMRGRCLYEEHLNPGYCAAWRCMAIARWESAFDDFLVRAERFDLGQEQAASLWERRFSRMIRSFDCERYEPDSGEEMPACVHLCDGLCCQALPPCEGRCRHFRLPQIIPSDLPSDESG
;
A
#
# COMPACT_ATOMS: atom_id res chain seq x y z
N MET A 1 -12.41 -30.82 17.97
CA MET A 1 -11.88 -29.44 18.09
C MET A 1 -13.02 -28.53 17.67
N ALA A 2 -13.44 -27.59 18.52
CA ALA A 2 -14.50 -26.67 18.15
C ALA A 2 -13.92 -25.61 17.19
N ASP A 3 -14.51 -25.47 16.02
CA ASP A 3 -14.12 -24.42 15.08
C ASP A 3 -14.50 -23.07 15.68
N ILE A 4 -13.48 -22.23 15.93
CA ILE A 4 -13.68 -20.86 16.37
C ILE A 4 -14.22 -20.09 15.17
N LEU A 5 -15.55 -19.95 15.11
CA LEU A 5 -16.23 -19.10 14.13
C LEU A 5 -15.96 -17.64 14.50
N SER A 6 -15.02 -17.03 13.78
CA SER A 6 -14.78 -15.59 13.87
C SER A 6 -15.95 -14.86 13.24
N LEU A 7 -16.55 -13.91 13.98
CA LEU A 7 -17.60 -13.05 13.42
C LEU A 7 -17.01 -12.21 12.27
N PRO A 8 -17.70 -12.04 11.13
CA PRO A 8 -17.14 -11.32 10.01
C PRO A 8 -16.85 -9.86 10.38
N GLY A 9 -15.63 -9.41 10.06
CA GLY A 9 -15.18 -8.02 10.24
C GLY A 9 -15.23 -7.22 8.95
N ASP A 10 -15.78 -7.78 7.88
CA ASP A 10 -15.83 -7.24 6.52
C ASP A 10 -16.42 -5.83 6.42
N VAL A 11 -17.41 -5.53 7.25
CA VAL A 11 -18.05 -4.21 7.36
C VAL A 11 -17.30 -3.24 8.30
N CYS A 12 -16.12 -3.59 8.82
CA CYS A 12 -15.31 -2.69 9.63
C CYS A 12 -14.47 -1.77 8.75
N ARG A 13 -14.41 -0.47 9.07
CA ARG A 13 -13.54 0.51 8.39
C ARG A 13 -12.03 0.19 8.44
N HIS A 14 -11.62 -0.70 9.34
CA HIS A 14 -10.23 -1.13 9.52
C HIS A 14 -9.96 -2.46 8.83
N HIS A 15 -10.98 -3.13 8.29
CA HIS A 15 -10.80 -4.41 7.63
C HIS A 15 -10.37 -4.22 6.18
N MET A 16 -9.30 -4.90 5.80
CA MET A 16 -8.84 -4.97 4.41
C MET A 16 -8.42 -6.40 4.09
N ARG A 17 -9.17 -7.07 3.21
CA ARG A 17 -8.83 -8.42 2.68
C ARG A 17 -8.43 -9.43 3.79
N GLY A 18 -9.17 -9.49 4.90
CA GLY A 18 -8.90 -10.40 6.03
C GLY A 18 -7.82 -9.91 7.00
N ARG A 19 -7.35 -8.68 6.85
CA ARG A 19 -6.28 -8.05 7.65
C ARG A 19 -6.79 -6.79 8.34
N CYS A 20 -6.12 -6.37 9.41
CA CYS A 20 -6.53 -5.24 10.22
C CYS A 20 -5.59 -4.04 10.04
N LEU A 21 -6.14 -2.92 9.56
CA LEU A 21 -5.48 -1.61 9.42
C LEU A 21 -5.61 -0.74 10.67
N TYR A 22 -6.12 -1.26 11.79
CA TYR A 22 -6.40 -0.43 12.97
C TYR A 22 -5.15 0.31 13.47
N GLU A 23 -4.04 -0.43 13.64
CA GLU A 23 -2.80 0.15 14.16
C GLU A 23 -2.17 1.13 13.16
N GLU A 24 -2.27 0.86 11.86
CA GLU A 24 -1.81 1.78 10.81
C GLU A 24 -2.65 3.06 10.79
N HIS A 25 -3.98 2.96 10.87
CA HIS A 25 -4.85 4.15 10.96
C HIS A 25 -4.60 4.96 12.25
N LEU A 26 -4.12 4.31 13.31
CA LEU A 26 -3.78 4.97 14.56
C LEU A 26 -2.45 5.71 14.45
N ASN A 27 -1.43 5.08 13.86
CA ASN A 27 -0.09 5.64 13.68
C ASN A 27 0.48 5.29 12.29
N PRO A 28 0.15 6.08 11.26
CA PRO A 28 0.59 5.81 9.89
C PRO A 28 2.12 5.75 9.79
N GLY A 29 2.63 4.69 9.16
CA GLY A 29 4.07 4.49 8.94
C GLY A 29 4.88 4.10 10.19
N TYR A 30 4.25 3.87 11.35
CA TYR A 30 4.96 3.46 12.57
C TYR A 30 5.65 2.10 12.41
N CYS A 31 4.95 1.12 11.81
CA CYS A 31 5.46 -0.22 11.60
C CYS A 31 6.06 -0.36 10.19
N ALA A 32 7.36 -0.10 10.05
CA ALA A 32 8.07 -0.26 8.77
C ALA A 32 7.95 -1.67 8.16
N ALA A 33 7.75 -2.70 8.99
CA ALA A 33 7.55 -4.08 8.55
C ALA A 33 6.29 -4.30 7.71
N TRP A 34 5.31 -3.38 7.74
CA TRP A 34 4.10 -3.46 6.93
C TRP A 34 4.24 -2.82 5.55
N ARG A 35 5.31 -2.04 5.31
CA ARG A 35 5.54 -1.40 4.02
C ARG A 35 5.67 -2.43 2.92
N CYS A 36 5.17 -2.09 1.74
CA CYS A 36 5.42 -2.86 0.53
C CYS A 36 6.93 -2.86 0.25
N MET A 37 7.54 -4.05 0.25
CA MET A 37 8.98 -4.18 0.04
C MET A 37 9.42 -3.68 -1.34
N ALA A 38 8.59 -3.86 -2.39
CA ALA A 38 8.90 -3.35 -3.72
C ALA A 38 9.00 -1.82 -3.73
N ILE A 39 8.00 -1.14 -3.15
CA ILE A 39 7.99 0.33 -3.06
C ILE A 39 9.13 0.83 -2.19
N ALA A 40 9.34 0.24 -1.01
CA ALA A 40 10.44 0.61 -0.11
C ALA A 40 11.81 0.50 -0.79
N ARG A 41 12.01 -0.53 -1.63
CA ARG A 41 13.25 -0.68 -2.42
C ARG A 41 13.37 0.38 -3.51
N TRP A 42 12.27 0.74 -4.19
CA TRP A 42 12.30 1.79 -5.20
C TRP A 42 12.61 3.16 -4.62
N GLU A 43 11.98 3.51 -3.50
CA GLU A 43 12.26 4.74 -2.75
C GLU A 43 13.72 4.78 -2.31
N SER A 44 14.22 3.71 -1.68
CA SER A 44 15.64 3.64 -1.27
C SER A 44 16.59 3.77 -2.47
N ALA A 45 16.27 3.16 -3.61
CA ALA A 45 17.09 3.27 -4.79
C ALA A 45 17.03 4.66 -5.45
N PHE A 46 15.93 5.39 -5.25
CA PHE A 46 15.76 6.77 -5.67
C PHE A 46 16.55 7.72 -4.76
N ASP A 47 16.46 7.55 -3.44
CA ASP A 47 17.24 8.31 -2.47
C ASP A 47 18.75 8.16 -2.73
N ASP A 48 19.21 6.92 -2.93
CA ASP A 48 20.59 6.61 -3.34
C ASP A 48 21.00 7.29 -4.64
N PHE A 49 20.06 7.40 -5.59
CA PHE A 49 20.27 8.06 -6.86
C PHE A 49 20.40 9.57 -6.69
N LEU A 50 19.55 10.20 -5.89
CA LEU A 50 19.60 11.65 -5.61
C LEU A 50 20.95 12.04 -5.00
N VAL A 51 21.41 11.30 -3.99
CA VAL A 51 22.73 11.55 -3.37
C VAL A 51 23.86 11.47 -4.39
N ARG A 52 23.78 10.58 -5.37
CA ARG A 52 24.79 10.48 -6.43
C ARG A 52 24.65 11.61 -7.44
N ALA A 53 23.44 11.94 -7.85
CA ALA A 53 23.19 13.02 -8.81
C ALA A 53 23.73 14.35 -8.29
N GLU A 54 23.54 14.64 -7.00
CA GLU A 54 24.11 15.81 -6.32
C GLU A 54 25.65 15.77 -6.31
N ARG A 55 26.27 14.62 -5.99
CA ARG A 55 27.74 14.48 -5.98
C ARG A 55 28.39 14.67 -7.34
N PHE A 56 27.67 14.36 -8.42
CA PHE A 56 28.14 14.53 -9.79
C PHE A 56 27.66 15.83 -10.44
N ASP A 57 27.00 16.72 -9.68
CA ASP A 57 26.43 17.98 -10.15
C ASP A 57 25.59 17.81 -11.42
N LEU A 58 24.77 16.75 -11.44
CA LEU A 58 23.92 16.45 -12.59
C LEU A 58 22.79 17.47 -12.67
N GLY A 59 22.65 18.10 -13.84
CA GLY A 59 21.48 18.91 -14.15
C GLY A 59 20.18 18.10 -14.11
N GLN A 60 19.07 18.75 -13.79
CA GLN A 60 17.76 18.11 -13.60
C GLN A 60 17.32 17.22 -14.77
N GLU A 61 17.47 17.69 -16.01
CA GLU A 61 17.09 16.91 -17.21
C GLU A 61 17.96 15.64 -17.37
N GLN A 62 19.26 15.77 -17.10
CA GLN A 62 20.19 14.65 -17.16
C GLN A 62 19.86 13.62 -16.07
N ALA A 63 19.63 14.08 -14.84
CA ALA A 63 19.22 13.23 -13.73
C ALA A 63 17.90 12.50 -14.04
N ALA A 64 16.89 13.21 -14.56
CA ALA A 64 15.60 12.61 -14.92
C ALA A 64 15.76 11.50 -15.97
N SER A 65 16.51 11.76 -17.06
CA SER A 65 16.72 10.77 -18.12
C SER A 65 17.52 9.54 -17.65
N LEU A 66 18.48 9.72 -16.75
CA LEU A 66 19.25 8.63 -16.15
C LEU A 66 18.40 7.80 -15.19
N TRP A 67 17.58 8.47 -14.39
CA TRP A 67 16.65 7.81 -13.47
C TRP A 67 15.63 6.97 -14.24
N GLU A 68 14.98 7.52 -15.27
CA GLU A 68 14.00 6.81 -16.09
C GLU A 68 14.58 5.48 -16.62
N ARG A 69 15.76 5.53 -17.25
CA ARG A 69 16.45 4.34 -17.77
C ARG A 69 16.78 3.31 -16.69
N ARG A 70 17.19 3.77 -15.50
CA ARG A 70 17.49 2.90 -14.35
C ARG A 70 16.21 2.27 -13.81
N PHE A 71 15.16 3.07 -13.63
CA PHE A 71 13.88 2.67 -13.09
C PHE A 71 13.19 1.65 -14.00
N SER A 72 13.15 1.87 -15.33
CA SER A 72 12.58 0.91 -16.29
C SER A 72 13.25 -0.47 -16.26
N ARG A 73 14.50 -0.58 -15.81
CA ARG A 73 15.19 -1.86 -15.61
C ARG A 73 14.84 -2.48 -14.26
N MET A 74 14.71 -1.64 -13.23
CA MET A 74 14.43 -2.05 -11.86
C MET A 74 13.03 -2.61 -11.69
N ILE A 75 12.00 -1.97 -12.28
CA ILE A 75 10.60 -2.41 -12.17
C ILE A 75 10.31 -3.76 -12.83
N ARG A 76 11.23 -4.28 -13.66
CA ARG A 76 11.09 -5.59 -14.30
C ARG A 76 11.42 -6.76 -13.38
N SER A 77 12.02 -6.50 -12.21
CA SER A 77 12.42 -7.51 -11.24
C SER A 77 11.81 -7.20 -9.89
N PHE A 78 10.89 -8.05 -9.45
CA PHE A 78 10.31 -7.98 -8.11
C PHE A 78 10.93 -9.05 -7.23
N ASP A 79 11.87 -8.64 -6.37
CA ASP A 79 12.47 -9.52 -5.38
C ASP A 79 11.59 -9.59 -4.11
N CYS A 80 10.32 -9.97 -4.28
CA CYS A 80 9.37 -10.10 -3.18
C CYS A 80 8.71 -11.48 -3.21
N GLU A 81 8.96 -12.28 -2.17
CA GLU A 81 8.41 -13.63 -2.03
C GLU A 81 6.88 -13.66 -1.90
N ARG A 82 6.28 -12.53 -1.50
CA ARG A 82 4.83 -12.34 -1.38
C ARG A 82 4.24 -11.63 -2.60
N TYR A 83 5.01 -11.48 -3.69
CA TYR A 83 4.50 -10.84 -4.88
C TYR A 83 3.51 -11.75 -5.57
N GLU A 84 2.31 -11.23 -5.83
CA GLU A 84 1.31 -11.90 -6.64
C GLU A 84 0.78 -10.88 -7.66
N PRO A 85 0.86 -11.18 -8.97
CA PRO A 85 0.54 -10.21 -10.01
C PRO A 85 -0.96 -9.88 -10.00
N ASP A 86 -1.26 -8.58 -10.05
CA ASP A 86 -2.59 -8.04 -10.33
C ASP A 86 -2.65 -7.62 -11.81
N SER A 87 -3.84 -7.65 -12.40
CA SER A 87 -4.09 -7.14 -13.75
C SER A 87 -4.15 -5.60 -13.83
N GLY A 88 -3.96 -4.92 -12.69
CA GLY A 88 -3.95 -3.46 -12.61
C GLY A 88 -2.80 -2.80 -13.37
N GLU A 89 -3.01 -1.56 -13.80
CA GLU A 89 -2.03 -0.77 -14.55
C GLU A 89 -0.97 -0.11 -13.63
N GLU A 90 -1.26 0.03 -12.33
CA GLU A 90 -0.36 0.69 -11.38
C GLU A 90 0.72 -0.25 -10.85
N MET A 91 1.98 0.05 -11.17
CA MET A 91 3.17 -0.62 -10.64
C MET A 91 3.30 -0.41 -9.12
N PRO A 92 3.60 -1.43 -8.29
CA PRO A 92 4.09 -2.78 -8.64
C PRO A 92 3.05 -3.81 -9.12
N ALA A 93 1.80 -3.44 -9.44
CA ALA A 93 0.75 -4.34 -9.94
C ALA A 93 0.67 -5.64 -9.12
N CYS A 94 0.55 -5.47 -7.80
CA CYS A 94 0.54 -6.57 -6.84
C CYS A 94 -0.78 -6.60 -6.09
N VAL A 95 -1.47 -7.75 -6.05
CA VAL A 95 -2.78 -7.89 -5.40
C VAL A 95 -2.73 -7.70 -3.88
N HIS A 96 -1.54 -7.62 -3.29
CA HIS A 96 -1.35 -7.36 -1.86
C HIS A 96 -0.97 -5.91 -1.56
N LEU A 97 -0.78 -5.07 -2.57
CA LEU A 97 -0.53 -3.65 -2.36
C LEU A 97 -1.82 -2.95 -1.90
N CYS A 98 -1.68 -2.10 -0.88
CA CYS A 98 -2.73 -1.19 -0.41
C CYS A 98 -2.04 0.05 0.17
N ASP A 99 -2.17 1.20 -0.49
CA ASP A 99 -1.64 2.50 -0.04
C ASP A 99 -0.17 2.46 0.42
N GLY A 100 0.71 1.80 -0.34
CA GLY A 100 2.13 1.66 0.00
C GLY A 100 2.46 0.53 0.99
N LEU A 101 1.45 -0.17 1.51
CA LEU A 101 1.59 -1.29 2.45
C LEU A 101 1.42 -2.64 1.75
N CYS A 102 1.92 -3.69 2.39
CA CYS A 102 1.66 -5.07 2.02
C CYS A 102 0.58 -5.64 2.94
N CYS A 103 -0.61 -5.93 2.39
CA CYS A 103 -1.71 -6.54 3.14
C CYS A 103 -1.28 -7.84 3.85
N GLN A 104 -0.44 -8.66 3.24
CA GLN A 104 0.06 -9.90 3.87
C GLN A 104 0.98 -9.66 5.08
N ALA A 105 1.54 -8.46 5.24
CA ALA A 105 2.36 -8.09 6.38
C ALA A 105 1.54 -7.55 7.56
N LEU A 106 0.29 -7.14 7.32
CA LEU A 106 -0.61 -6.65 8.36
C LEU A 106 -1.08 -7.78 9.29
N PRO A 107 -1.46 -7.45 10.54
CA PRO A 107 -2.04 -8.43 11.44
C PRO A 107 -3.35 -9.00 10.88
N PRO A 108 -3.66 -10.29 11.14
CA PRO A 108 -4.94 -10.88 10.75
C PRO A 108 -6.11 -10.13 11.44
N CYS A 109 -7.24 -10.03 10.74
CA CYS A 109 -8.45 -9.48 11.34
C CYS A 109 -9.15 -10.54 12.20
N GLU A 110 -9.37 -10.24 13.47
CA GLU A 110 -10.14 -11.08 14.40
C GLU A 110 -11.67 -10.97 14.19
N GLY A 111 -12.10 -10.08 13.29
CA GLY A 111 -13.51 -9.82 13.06
C GLY A 111 -14.06 -8.71 13.95
N ARG A 112 -15.17 -8.99 14.65
CA ARG A 112 -15.81 -8.02 15.55
C ARG A 112 -15.03 -7.88 16.86
N CYS A 113 -14.12 -6.91 16.90
CA CYS A 113 -13.32 -6.57 18.07
C CYS A 113 -13.74 -5.24 18.72
N ARG A 114 -13.07 -4.85 19.82
CA ARG A 114 -13.31 -3.57 20.52
C ARG A 114 -13.05 -2.31 19.67
N HIS A 115 -12.32 -2.46 18.56
CA HIS A 115 -12.00 -1.37 17.62
C HIS A 115 -12.92 -1.35 16.40
N PHE A 116 -13.89 -2.27 16.32
CA PHE A 116 -14.83 -2.35 15.22
C PHE A 116 -15.60 -1.03 15.07
N ARG A 117 -15.58 -0.46 13.87
CA ARG A 117 -16.35 0.74 13.51
C ARG A 117 -16.86 0.59 12.09
N LEU A 118 -18.13 0.96 11.88
CA LEU A 118 -18.70 1.05 10.54
C LEU A 118 -18.03 2.20 9.76
N PRO A 119 -17.92 2.08 8.43
CA PRO A 119 -17.56 3.21 7.56
C PRO A 119 -18.52 4.37 7.81
N GLN A 120 -17.98 5.58 7.93
CA GLN A 120 -18.82 6.78 8.00
C GLN A 120 -19.21 7.13 6.56
N ILE A 121 -20.51 7.17 6.26
CA ILE A 121 -21.00 7.67 4.98
C ILE A 121 -20.81 9.19 5.00
N ILE A 122 -19.99 9.73 4.09
CA ILE A 122 -19.87 11.18 3.91
C ILE A 122 -21.03 11.63 3.02
N PRO A 123 -21.83 12.65 3.40
CA PRO A 123 -23.02 13.07 2.64
C PRO A 123 -22.77 13.55 1.20
N SER A 124 -21.51 13.68 0.76
CA SER A 124 -21.13 14.12 -0.59
C SER A 124 -21.39 13.08 -1.69
N ASP A 125 -21.68 11.83 -1.32
CA ASP A 125 -21.97 10.73 -2.25
C ASP A 125 -23.49 10.47 -2.43
N LEU A 126 -24.35 11.32 -1.85
CA LEU A 126 -25.78 11.28 -2.12
C LEU A 126 -26.01 11.77 -3.56
N PRO A 127 -26.64 10.96 -4.44
CA PRO A 127 -27.08 11.48 -5.72
C PRO A 127 -28.01 12.65 -5.44
N SER A 128 -27.69 13.83 -5.97
CA SER A 128 -28.56 14.99 -5.92
C SER A 128 -29.92 14.56 -6.50
N ASP A 129 -30.93 14.43 -5.64
CA ASP A 129 -32.30 14.20 -6.08
C ASP A 129 -32.70 15.34 -7.02
N GLU A 130 -32.71 15.07 -8.34
CA GLU A 130 -33.40 15.90 -9.32
C GLU A 130 -34.90 15.77 -9.06
N SER A 131 -35.40 16.58 -8.12
CA SER A 131 -36.83 16.81 -7.93
C SER A 131 -37.28 17.87 -8.93
N GLY A 132 -38.12 17.46 -9.88
CA GLY A 132 -38.80 18.33 -10.85
C GLY A 132 -39.95 19.14 -10.28
#